data_AF-A0ABD2PIU4-F1
#
_entry.id   AF-A0ABD2PIU4-F1
#
_cell.length_a   1.000
_cell.length_b   1.000
_cell.length_c   1.000
_cell.angle_alpha   90.00
_cell.angle_beta   90.00
_cell.angle_gamma   90.00
#
_symmetry.space_group_name_H-M   'P 1'
#
loop_
_entity.id
_entity.type
_entity.pdbx_description
1 polymer ?
#
loop_
_entity_poly.entity_id
_entity_poly.type
_entity_poly.pdbx_seq_one_letter_code
_entity_poly.pdbx_strand_id
1 'polypeptide(L)' 'MIGYTITASQEAEALMSFLTRGIHVYSNSWGPADDGYSTVGPDLLSIQAIKKGVTA' A
#
# COMPACT_ATOMS: atom_id res chain seq x y z
N MET A 1 2.31 12.89 -4.22
CA MET A 1 3.76 12.62 -4.00
C MET A 1 4.55 12.93 -5.28
N ILE A 2 5.60 13.74 -5.19
CA ILE A 2 6.41 14.21 -6.33
C ILE A 2 7.44 13.15 -6.76
N GLY A 3 7.28 12.57 -7.96
CA GLY A 3 8.40 12.13 -8.81
C GLY A 3 8.84 10.66 -8.80
N TYR A 4 8.26 9.76 -8.00
CA TYR A 4 8.65 8.34 -8.00
C TYR A 4 7.53 7.45 -8.54
N THR A 5 7.85 6.64 -9.56
CA THR A 5 7.02 5.51 -9.97
C THR A 5 7.21 4.38 -8.96
N ILE A 6 6.28 4.26 -8.01
CA ILE A 6 6.24 3.10 -7.10
C ILE A 6 5.59 1.94 -7.85
N THR A 7 6.19 0.74 -7.75
CA THR A 7 5.60 -0.48 -8.33
C THR A 7 4.61 -1.12 -7.36
N ALA A 8 3.63 -1.85 -7.90
CA ALA A 8 2.68 -2.63 -7.11
C ALA A 8 3.36 -3.62 -6.15
N SER A 9 4.55 -4.14 -6.51
CA SER A 9 5.33 -5.02 -5.64
C SER A 9 5.88 -4.29 -4.41
N GLN A 10 6.32 -3.04 -4.55
CA GLN A 10 6.84 -2.24 -3.44
C GLN A 10 5.73 -1.84 -2.47
N GLU A 11 4.56 -1.45 -2.98
CA GLU A 11 3.38 -1.19 -2.14
C GLU A 11 2.95 -2.45 -1.37
N ALA A 12 2.83 -3.58 -2.08
CA ALA A 12 2.43 -4.84 -1.48
C ALA A 12 3.41 -5.31 -0.41
N GLU A 13 4.72 -5.21 -0.64
CA GLU A 13 5.76 -5.56 0.34
C GLU A 13 5.72 -4.64 1.57
N ALA A 14 5.51 -3.34 1.39
CA ALA A 14 5.34 -2.40 2.49
C ALA A 14 4.11 -2.74 3.36
N LEU A 15 3.00 -3.13 2.72
CA LEU A 15 1.75 -3.55 3.37
C LEU A 15 1.85 -4.94 4.01
N MET A 16 2.67 -5.83 3.43
CA MET A 16 2.88 -7.19 3.91
C MET A 16 4.07 -7.35 4.86
N SER A 17 4.74 -6.25 5.23
CA SER A 17 6.02 -6.20 5.95
C SER A 17 6.30 -7.46 6.78
N PHE A 18 7.48 -8.03 6.55
CA PHE A 18 8.13 -9.25 7.09
C PHE A 18 7.88 -9.60 8.58
N LEU A 19 7.24 -8.71 9.34
CA LEU A 19 6.89 -8.77 10.75
C LEU A 19 5.37 -8.77 10.98
N THR A 20 4.60 -9.56 10.21
CA THR A 20 3.17 -9.82 10.49
C THR A 20 2.89 -10.24 11.94
N ARG A 21 3.92 -10.64 12.69
CA ARG A 21 3.85 -11.02 14.10
C ARG A 21 4.20 -9.91 15.10
N GLY A 22 4.59 -8.71 14.65
CA GLY A 22 5.07 -7.63 15.53
C GLY A 22 4.55 -6.23 15.21
N ILE A 23 4.01 -6.00 14.01
CA ILE A 23 3.45 -4.71 13.62
C ILE A 23 1.93 -4.78 13.72
N HIS A 24 1.36 -3.95 14.60
CA HIS A 24 -0.07 -3.91 14.86
C HIS A 24 -0.79 -2.79 14.09
N VAL A 25 -0.08 -1.73 13.72
CA VAL A 25 -0.65 -0.56 13.06
C VAL A 25 0.30 -0.07 11.98
N TYR A 26 -0.24 0.12 10.78
CA TYR A 26 0.41 0.78 9.66
C TYR A 26 -0.26 2.13 9.43
N SER A 27 0.52 3.21 9.35
CA SER A 27 0.03 4.57 9.09
C SER A 27 0.70 5.11 7.83
N ASN A 28 -0.08 5.28 6.77
CA ASN A 28 0.41 5.60 5.44
C ASN A 28 -0.17 6.94 4.98
N SER A 29 0.70 7.85 4.52
CA SER A 29 0.32 9.15 3.94
C SER A 29 0.74 9.25 2.47
N TRP A 30 0.68 8.12 1.76
CA TRP A 30 0.95 8.02 0.32
C TRP A 30 -0.30 7.55 -0.42
N GLY A 31 -0.34 7.82 -1.72
CA GLY A 31 -1.49 7.53 -2.57
C GLY A 31 -1.36 8.23 -3.93
N PRO A 32 -2.47 8.31 -4.68
CA PRO A 32 -2.56 9.06 -5.93
C PRO A 32 -2.14 10.52 -5.78
N ALA A 33 -2.01 11.24 -6.90
CA ALA A 33 -1.79 12.67 -6.86
C ALA A 33 -3.00 13.40 -6.25
N ASP A 34 -2.75 14.33 -5.34
CA ASP A 34 -3.76 15.23 -4.76
C ASP A 34 -4.10 16.40 -5.71
N ASP A 35 -4.28 16.09 -7.00
CA ASP A 35 -4.46 17.08 -8.07
C ASP A 35 -5.94 17.43 -8.34
N GLY A 36 -6.88 16.79 -7.63
CA GLY A 36 -8.32 16.98 -7.81
C GLY A 36 -8.90 16.31 -9.07
N TYR A 37 -8.12 15.52 -9.81
CA TYR A 37 -8.53 14.82 -11.03
C TYR A 37 -8.21 13.31 -11.00
N SER A 38 -7.09 12.93 -10.41
CA SER A 38 -6.61 11.56 -10.33
C SER A 38 -7.57 10.67 -9.54
N THR A 39 -8.20 9.72 -10.25
CA THR A 39 -9.09 8.71 -9.65
C THR A 39 -8.48 7.32 -9.87
N VAL A 40 -7.44 7.01 -9.10
CA VAL A 40 -6.75 5.72 -9.15
C VAL A 40 -6.66 5.12 -7.75
N GLY A 41 -6.57 3.79 -7.67
CA GLY A 41 -6.56 3.05 -6.41
C GLY A 41 -5.47 1.98 -6.39
N PRO A 42 -5.40 1.17 -5.31
CA PRO A 42 -4.40 0.12 -5.18
C PRO A 42 -4.54 -0.96 -6.25
N ASP A 43 -3.41 -1.48 -6.72
CA ASP A 43 -3.38 -2.61 -7.66
C ASP A 43 -3.76 -3.94 -6.97
N LEU A 44 -4.02 -5.00 -7.75
CA LEU A 44 -4.43 -6.32 -7.28
C LEU A 44 -3.49 -6.90 -6.23
N LEU A 45 -2.18 -6.68 -6.36
CA LEU A 45 -1.20 -7.19 -5.40
C LEU A 45 -1.28 -6.44 -4.06
N SER A 46 -1.42 -5.11 -4.08
CA SER A 46 -1.65 -4.28 -2.89
C SER A 46 -2.98 -4.66 -2.20
N ILE A 47 -4.02 -4.95 -2.98
CA ILE A 47 -5.32 -5.43 -2.45
C ILE A 47 -5.15 -6.79 -1.75
N GLN A 48 -4.40 -7.72 -2.33
CA GLN A 48 -4.12 -9.02 -1.71
C GLN A 48 -3.31 -8.89 -0.42
N ALA A 49 -2.31 -8.01 -0.40
CA ALA A 49 -1.52 -7.71 0.78
C ALA A 49 -2.39 -7.18 1.94
N ILE A 50 -3.28 -6.23 1.66
CA ILE A 50 -4.22 -5.68 2.65
C ILE A 50 -5.13 -6.79 3.19
N LYS A 51 -5.73 -7.61 2.31
CA LYS A 51 -6.60 -8.71 2.71
C LYS A 51 -5.88 -9.71 3.62
N LYS A 52 -4.65 -10.06 3.29
CA LYS A 52 -3.84 -10.99 4.08
C LYS A 52 -3.50 -10.43 5.45
N GLY A 53 -3.18 -9.14 5.55
CA GLY A 53 -2.91 -8.45 6.82
C GLY A 53 -4.13 -8.36 7.75
N VAL A 54 -5.35 -8.31 7.20
CA VAL A 54 -6.60 -8.31 7.99
C VAL A 54 -6.92 -9.68 8.59
N THR A 55 -6.54 -10.77 7.91
CA THR A 55 -6.85 -12.15 8.32
C THR A 55 -5.77 -12.82 9.17
N ALA A 56 -4.64 -12.15 9.42
CA ALA A 56 -3.47 -12.72 10.09
C ALA A 56 -3.56 -12.70 11.62
#